data_AF-A0A7V2AIL6-F1
#
_entry.id   AF-A0A7V2AIL6-F1
#
_cell.length_a   1.000
_cell.length_b   1.000
_cell.length_c   1.000
_cell.angle_alpha   90.00
_cell.angle_beta   90.00
_cell.angle_gamma   90.00
#
_symmetry.space_group_name_H-M   'P 1'
#
loop_
_entity.id
_entity.type
_entity.pdbx_description
1 polymer ?
#
loop_
_entity_poly.entity_id
_entity_poly.type
_entity_poly.pdbx_seq_one_letter_code
_entity_poly.pdbx_strand_id
1 'polypeptide(L)'
;MPDSLIDATEPELEAGRLLFARECTFLLGAVSLDDLPDNGLPEIAFAGRSNVGKSSLINALTNRKTLARTSNTPGRTQQLNFFDLGGRL
;
A
#
# COMPACT_ATOMS: atom_id res chain seq x y z
N MET A 1 17.68 -18.53 10.21
CA MET A 1 16.67 -17.55 9.78
C MET A 1 17.43 -16.48 9.03
N PRO A 2 17.33 -16.34 7.71
CA PRO A 2 17.98 -15.22 7.04
C PRO A 2 17.24 -13.94 7.46
N ASP A 3 17.95 -13.14 8.24
CA ASP A 3 17.45 -11.94 8.93
C ASP A 3 17.92 -10.69 8.17
N SER A 4 17.66 -10.66 6.86
CA SER A 4 18.06 -9.54 6.01
C SER A 4 17.01 -9.36 4.91
N LEU A 5 16.27 -8.25 5.00
CA LEU A 5 15.41 -7.73 3.93
C LEU A 5 16.22 -7.30 2.68
N ILE A 6 17.49 -7.67 2.59
CA ILE A 6 18.48 -7.20 1.61
C ILE A 6 18.96 -8.33 0.69
N ASP A 7 18.63 -9.60 0.97
CA ASP A 7 19.02 -10.76 0.15
C ASP A 7 18.03 -11.10 -0.97
N ALA A 8 17.27 -10.11 -1.49
CA ALA A 8 16.41 -10.34 -2.65
C ALA A 8 17.27 -10.60 -3.89
N THR A 9 17.03 -11.72 -4.56
CA THR A 9 17.70 -12.08 -5.82
C THR A 9 17.32 -11.10 -6.93
N GLU A 10 18.15 -10.97 -7.97
CA GLU A 10 17.84 -10.10 -9.12
C GLU A 10 16.46 -10.39 -9.74
N PRO A 11 16.03 -11.65 -9.91
CA PRO A 11 14.68 -11.95 -10.39
C PRO A 11 13.57 -11.46 -9.46
N GLU A 12 13.77 -11.52 -8.14
CA GLU A 12 12.79 -11.03 -7.16
C GLU A 12 12.68 -9.51 -7.17
N LEU A 13 13.82 -8.81 -7.30
CA LEU A 13 13.85 -7.36 -7.47
C LEU A 13 13.12 -6.93 -8.75
N GLU A 14 13.36 -7.63 -9.86
CA GLU A 14 12.68 -7.34 -11.13
C GLU A 14 11.18 -7.66 -11.06
N ALA A 15 10.79 -8.77 -10.40
CA ALA A 15 9.39 -9.09 -10.16
C ALA A 15 8.69 -8.00 -9.33
N GLY A 16 9.38 -7.46 -8.30
CA GLY A 16 8.90 -6.32 -7.53
C GLY A 16 8.72 -5.06 -8.38
N ARG A 17 9.74 -4.71 -9.18
CA ARG A 17 9.66 -3.56 -10.11
C ARG A 17 8.48 -3.68 -11.06
N LEU A 18 8.28 -4.85 -11.66
CA LEU A 18 7.16 -5.11 -12.56
C LEU A 18 5.82 -5.05 -11.83
N LEU A 19 5.73 -5.57 -10.60
CA LEU A 19 4.52 -5.51 -9.79
C LEU A 19 4.08 -4.07 -9.52
N PHE A 20 5.00 -3.21 -9.09
CA PHE A 20 4.72 -1.80 -8.82
C PHE A 20 4.49 -0.95 -10.08
N ALA A 21 4.90 -1.44 -11.25
CA ALA A 21 4.58 -0.83 -12.54
C ALA A 21 3.15 -1.14 -13.03
N ARG A 22 2.46 -2.11 -12.42
CA ARG A 22 1.07 -2.43 -12.77
C ARG A 22 0.09 -1.39 -12.22
N GLU A 23 -1.16 -1.51 -12.64
CA GLU A 23 -2.23 -0.69 -12.11
C GLU A 23 -2.40 -0.90 -10.60
N CYS A 24 -2.58 0.20 -9.87
CA CYS A 24 -2.94 0.21 -8.47
C CYS A 24 -4.22 1.02 -8.30
N THR A 25 -5.24 0.42 -7.70
CA THR A 25 -6.59 1.00 -7.54
C THR A 25 -7.00 1.02 -6.09
N PHE A 26 -7.86 1.98 -5.73
CA PHE A 26 -8.46 2.00 -4.39
C PHE A 26 -9.47 0.84 -4.28
N LEU A 27 -9.31 0.01 -3.25
CA LEU A 27 -10.21 -1.11 -2.99
C LEU A 27 -11.31 -0.69 -2.02
N LEU A 28 -10.95 -0.37 -0.79
CA LEU A 28 -11.89 0.00 0.28
C LEU A 28 -11.22 0.78 1.40
N GLY A 29 -12.02 1.50 2.18
CA GLY A 29 -11.62 2.15 3.42
C GLY A 29 -12.27 1.46 4.62
N ALA A 30 -11.53 0.59 5.30
CA ALA A 30 -12.04 -0.16 6.45
C ALA A 30 -12.09 0.74 7.69
N VAL A 31 -13.24 0.77 8.37
CA VAL A 31 -13.44 1.49 9.65
C VAL A 31 -13.32 0.56 10.86
N SER A 32 -13.52 -0.75 10.64
CA SER A 32 -13.41 -1.80 11.64
C SER A 32 -12.60 -2.98 11.11
N LEU A 33 -12.18 -3.88 12.01
CA LEU A 33 -11.48 -5.11 11.63
C LEU A 33 -12.39 -6.08 10.86
N ASP A 34 -13.71 -5.98 11.05
CA ASP A 34 -14.68 -6.82 10.36
C ASP A 34 -14.85 -6.40 8.88
N ASP A 35 -14.40 -5.18 8.53
CA ASP A 35 -14.40 -4.67 7.14
C ASP A 35 -13.12 -5.03 6.37
N LEU A 36 -12.21 -5.82 6.97
CA LEU A 36 -10.97 -6.21 6.31
C LEU A 36 -11.27 -7.21 5.18
N PRO A 37 -10.63 -7.05 4.01
CA PRO A 37 -10.75 -8.03 2.95
C PRO A 37 -10.05 -9.34 3.36
N ASP A 38 -10.72 -10.48 3.17
CA ASP A 38 -10.17 -11.82 3.42
C ASP A 38 -9.75 -12.48 2.11
N ASN A 39 -8.64 -11.98 1.56
CA ASN A 39 -8.14 -12.32 0.24
C ASN A 39 -6.84 -13.16 0.29
N GLY A 40 -6.27 -13.36 1.49
CA GLY A 40 -5.11 -14.24 1.71
C GLY A 40 -3.83 -13.83 0.97
N LEU A 41 -3.82 -12.64 0.35
CA LEU A 41 -2.66 -12.10 -0.35
C LEU A 41 -1.70 -11.41 0.64
N PRO A 42 -0.40 -11.35 0.33
CA PRO A 42 0.54 -10.56 1.12
C PRO A 42 0.16 -9.08 1.10
N GLU A 43 0.11 -8.46 2.29
CA GLU A 43 -0.21 -7.04 2.46
C GLU A 43 1.01 -6.25 2.96
N ILE A 44 1.12 -4.99 2.51
CA ILE A 44 2.16 -4.06 2.96
C ILE A 44 1.47 -2.85 3.60
N ALA A 45 1.63 -2.71 4.92
CA ALA A 45 1.06 -1.60 5.68
C ALA A 45 2.02 -0.42 5.80
N PHE A 46 1.56 0.78 5.44
CA PHE A 46 2.30 2.03 5.62
C PHE A 46 1.76 2.80 6.84
N ALA A 47 2.52 2.80 7.95
CA ALA A 47 2.15 3.47 9.19
C ALA A 47 3.02 4.72 9.47
N GLY A 48 2.47 5.69 10.20
CA GLY A 48 3.17 6.92 10.57
C GLY A 48 2.23 8.09 10.88
N ARG A 49 2.75 9.16 11.50
CA ARG A 49 1.96 10.36 11.87
C ARG A 49 1.25 10.98 10.66
N SER A 50 0.18 11.73 10.90
CA SER A 50 -0.51 12.43 9.81
C SER A 50 0.46 13.36 9.06
N ASN A 51 0.32 13.45 7.74
CA ASN A 51 1.08 14.34 6.86
C ASN A 51 2.61 14.15 6.81
N VAL A 52 3.15 13.03 7.28
CA VAL A 52 4.60 12.72 7.15
C VAL A 52 5.04 12.21 5.78
N GLY A 53 4.13 12.18 4.79
CA GLY A 53 4.45 11.77 3.41
C GLY A 53 4.06 10.34 3.01
N LYS A 54 3.30 9.61 3.84
CA LYS A 54 2.82 8.25 3.49
C LYS A 54 2.10 8.21 2.13
N SER A 55 1.16 9.12 1.92
CA SER A 55 0.41 9.23 0.66
C SER A 55 1.33 9.57 -0.51
N SER A 56 2.33 10.43 -0.28
CA SER A 56 3.35 10.76 -1.29
C SER A 56 4.19 9.54 -1.66
N LEU A 57 4.57 8.71 -0.69
CA LEU A 57 5.33 7.47 -0.93
C LEU A 57 4.50 6.47 -1.74
N ILE A 58 3.24 6.24 -1.37
CA ILE A 58 2.34 5.34 -2.11
C ILE A 58 2.19 5.80 -3.57
N ASN A 59 1.99 7.11 -3.77
CA ASN A 59 1.89 7.73 -5.09
C ASN A 59 3.19 7.58 -5.90
N ALA A 60 4.36 7.74 -5.27
CA ALA A 60 5.66 7.55 -5.92
C ALA A 60 5.90 6.09 -6.32
N LEU A 61 5.62 5.14 -5.42
CA LEU A 61 5.81 3.70 -5.66
C LEU A 61 4.89 3.16 -6.76
N THR A 62 3.67 3.70 -6.88
CA THR A 62 2.68 3.27 -7.88
C THR A 62 2.66 4.13 -9.13
N ASN A 63 3.58 5.11 -9.23
CA ASN A 63 3.64 6.10 -10.30
C ASN A 63 2.28 6.79 -10.59
N ARG A 64 1.50 7.06 -9.54
CA ARG A 64 0.15 7.66 -9.59
C ARG A 64 0.14 8.97 -8.81
N LYS A 65 -0.54 10.01 -9.30
CA LYS A 65 -0.54 11.34 -8.65
C LYS A 65 -1.64 11.53 -7.60
N THR A 66 -2.70 10.73 -7.64
CA THR A 66 -3.94 10.99 -6.89
C THR A 66 -4.52 9.75 -6.19
N LEU A 67 -3.77 8.64 -6.15
CA LEU A 67 -4.24 7.36 -5.63
C LEU A 67 -4.45 7.43 -4.12
N ALA A 68 -3.41 7.79 -3.37
CA ALA A 68 -3.52 8.05 -1.95
C ALA A 68 -3.73 9.54 -1.73
N ARG A 69 -4.94 9.93 -1.31
CA ARG A 69 -5.23 11.33 -0.93
C ARG A 69 -4.72 11.60 0.48
N THR A 70 -3.99 12.70 0.64
CA THR A 70 -3.62 13.23 1.95
C THR A 70 -4.88 13.83 2.58
N SER A 71 -5.44 13.21 3.61
CA SER A 71 -6.56 13.81 4.35
C SER A 71 -6.03 14.99 5.17
N ASN A 72 -6.46 16.21 4.82
CA ASN A 72 -6.03 17.44 5.49
C ASN A 72 -6.79 17.71 6.80
N THR A 73 -7.77 16.88 7.17
CA THR A 73 -8.56 17.08 8.39
C THR A 73 -8.10 16.09 9.47
N PRO A 74 -7.43 16.56 10.53
CA PRO A 74 -6.99 15.68 11.62
C PRO A 74 -8.18 15.21 12.46
N GLY A 75 -8.26 13.89 12.67
CA GLY A 75 -9.01 13.27 13.78
C GLY A 75 -10.52 13.19 13.60
N ARG A 76 -11.02 11.96 13.37
CA ARG A 76 -12.17 11.40 14.13
C ARG A 76 -12.40 9.90 13.88
N THR A 77 -11.96 9.39 12.72
CA THR A 77 -11.91 7.95 12.42
C THR A 77 -10.73 7.71 11.49
N GLN A 78 -9.72 6.97 11.91
CA GLN A 78 -8.60 6.58 11.03
C GLN A 78 -9.03 5.34 10.27
N GLN A 79 -9.51 5.52 9.04
CA GLN A 79 -9.80 4.41 8.14
C GLN A 79 -8.50 3.81 7.61
N LEU A 80 -8.45 2.48 7.52
CA LEU A 80 -7.40 1.78 6.78
C LEU A 80 -7.77 1.80 5.30
N ASN A 81 -6.95 2.44 4.48
CA ASN A 81 -7.16 2.48 3.04
C ASN A 81 -6.42 1.31 2.40
N PHE A 82 -7.18 0.42 1.77
CA PHE A 82 -6.67 -0.70 1.00
C PHE A 82 -6.59 -0.32 -0.47
N PHE A 83 -5.52 -0.77 -1.11
CA PHE A 83 -5.28 -0.57 -2.53
C PHE A 83 -4.96 -1.93 -3.15
N ASP A 84 -5.63 -2.28 -4.24
CA ASP A 84 -5.30 -3.47 -5.02
C ASP A 84 -4.13 -3.14 -5.95
N LEU A 85 -3.05 -3.92 -5.85
CA LEU A 85 -1.87 -3.78 -6.68
C LEU A 85 -1.82 -4.89 -7.73
N GLY A 86 -1.93 -4.49 -8.98
CA GLY A 86 -1.81 -5.34 -10.15
C GLY A 86 -3.07 -6.10 -10.54
N GLY A 87 -4.24 -5.74 -10.00
CA GLY A 87 -5.51 -6.38 -10.33
C GLY A 87 -5.53 -7.83 -9.88
N ARG A 88 -5.05 -8.10 -8.66
CA ARG A 88 -4.84 -9.46 -8.15
C ARG A 88 -5.97 -9.92 -7.22
N LEU A 89 -6.90 -9.02 -6.90
CA LEU A 89 -8.08 -9.26 -6.09
C LEU A 89 -9.32 -9.57 -6.92
#